data_AF-A0A1X7LGC5-F1
#
_entry.id   AF-A0A1X7LGC5-F1
#
_cell.length_a   1.000
_cell.length_b   1.000
_cell.length_c   1.000
_cell.angle_alpha   90.00
_cell.angle_beta   90.00
_cell.angle_gamma   90.00
#
_symmetry.space_group_name_H-M   'P 1'
#
loop_
_entity.id
_entity.type
_entity.pdbx_description
1 polymer ?
#
loop_
_entity_poly.entity_id
_entity_poly.type
_entity_poly.pdbx_seq_one_letter_code
_entity_poly.pdbx_strand_id
1 'polypeptide(L)'
;MKIKSKLKKLRDEFKLSHVLWFFSGILVTVIFNWIVYKDPKRVTAPGVSALVAISAFMLALWSAFKVNKWINSKVNEKSFKRTEEFLDELSSLYLGLAKLYSVIEQIKDTKNFANDKILLGTAKDYINEYLNSIVKTTVLYMSFSHWNIKFKKEIHFEAIDSRLVKITKTARVILFNIDNIQQGADNSKEIKNINLRTKLLLGRLDGISLLLDPFITFKYNEIFDH
;
A
#
# COMPACT_ATOMS: atom_id res chain seq x y z
N MET A 1 2.29 -11.17 5.55
CA MET A 1 3.39 -11.80 6.33
C MET A 1 3.50 -13.34 6.23
N LYS A 2 2.44 -14.12 5.96
CA LYS A 2 2.52 -15.60 5.87
C LYS A 2 3.16 -16.17 4.58
N ILE A 3 3.07 -15.49 3.44
CA ILE A 3 3.59 -16.01 2.15
C ILE A 3 5.13 -15.91 2.07
N LYS A 4 5.73 -14.79 2.51
CA LYS A 4 7.19 -14.67 2.68
C LYS A 4 7.74 -15.73 3.63
N SER A 5 7.02 -16.07 4.72
CA SER A 5 7.43 -17.14 5.63
C SER A 5 7.35 -18.53 4.99
N LYS A 6 6.37 -18.81 4.13
CA LYS A 6 6.23 -20.08 3.40
C LYS A 6 7.25 -20.22 2.26
N LEU A 7 7.57 -19.15 1.54
CA LEU A 7 8.60 -19.17 0.51
C LEU A 7 10.01 -19.26 1.11
N LYS A 8 10.25 -18.60 2.26
CA LYS A 8 11.49 -18.75 3.02
C LYS A 8 11.60 -20.16 3.62
N LYS A 9 10.51 -20.71 4.16
CA LYS A 9 10.44 -22.13 4.55
C LYS A 9 10.70 -23.07 3.39
N LEU A 10 10.07 -22.88 2.22
CA LEU A 10 10.32 -23.73 1.06
C LEU A 10 11.76 -23.63 0.56
N ARG A 11 12.39 -22.45 0.62
CA ARG A 11 13.82 -22.26 0.29
C ARG A 11 14.74 -22.90 1.33
N ASP A 12 14.41 -22.79 2.62
CA ASP A 12 15.16 -23.37 3.73
C ASP A 12 14.90 -24.90 3.86
N GLU A 13 13.75 -25.39 3.37
CA GLU A 13 13.34 -26.80 3.28
C GLU A 13 13.79 -27.45 1.95
N PHE A 14 14.08 -26.66 0.90
CA PHE A 14 14.86 -27.11 -0.27
C PHE A 14 16.33 -27.26 0.16
N LYS A 15 16.57 -28.15 1.12
CA LYS A 15 17.92 -28.48 1.55
C LYS A 15 18.66 -28.99 0.33
N LEU A 16 19.75 -28.32 -0.02
CA LEU A 16 20.68 -28.76 -1.07
C LEU A 16 21.02 -30.25 -0.93
N SER A 17 20.99 -30.77 0.30
CA SER A 17 21.09 -32.20 0.61
C SER A 17 20.08 -33.07 -0.14
N HIS A 18 18.80 -32.69 -0.28
CA HIS A 18 17.81 -33.51 -1.01
C HIS A 18 18.11 -33.59 -2.51
N VAL A 19 18.59 -32.48 -3.09
CA VAL A 19 19.05 -32.45 -4.48
C VAL A 19 20.29 -33.33 -4.64
N LEU A 20 21.25 -33.23 -3.72
CA LEU A 20 22.46 -34.04 -3.71
C LEU A 20 22.16 -35.54 -3.52
N TRP A 21 21.24 -35.90 -2.61
CA TRP A 21 20.81 -37.28 -2.39
C TRP A 21 20.05 -37.85 -3.59
N PHE A 22 19.24 -37.03 -4.29
CA PHE A 22 18.58 -37.44 -5.53
C PHE A 22 19.59 -37.79 -6.63
N PHE A 23 20.57 -36.92 -6.87
CA PHE A 23 21.66 -37.20 -7.83
C PHE A 23 22.52 -38.39 -7.39
N SER A 24 22.80 -38.52 -6.09
CA SER A 24 23.55 -39.66 -5.53
C SER A 24 22.82 -40.99 -5.79
N GLY A 25 21.49 -41.06 -5.55
CA GLY A 25 20.70 -42.26 -5.82
C GLY A 25 20.70 -42.66 -7.30
N ILE A 26 20.63 -41.69 -8.21
CA ILE A 26 20.76 -41.91 -9.65
C ILE A 26 22.16 -42.44 -9.99
N LEU A 27 23.22 -41.81 -9.46
CA LEU A 27 24.60 -42.21 -9.71
C LEU A 27 24.89 -43.64 -9.22
N VAL A 28 24.39 -43.99 -8.02
CA VAL A 28 24.49 -45.34 -7.45
C VAL A 28 23.77 -46.37 -8.33
N THR A 29 22.59 -46.03 -8.86
CA THR A 29 21.83 -46.94 -9.75
C THR A 29 22.58 -47.21 -11.05
N VAL A 30 23.20 -46.17 -11.64
CA VAL A 30 24.02 -46.29 -12.85
C VAL A 30 25.28 -47.11 -12.59
N ILE A 31 25.97 -46.86 -11.47
CA ILE A 31 27.18 -47.60 -11.08
C ILE A 31 26.85 -49.08 -10.78
N PHE A 32 25.75 -49.35 -10.07
CA PHE A 32 25.31 -50.72 -9.80
C PHE A 32 25.01 -51.49 -11.08
N ASN A 33 24.29 -50.87 -12.03
CA ASN A 33 24.04 -51.48 -13.34
C ASN A 33 25.35 -51.75 -14.11
N TRP A 34 26.33 -50.85 -14.04
CA TRP A 34 27.61 -51.07 -14.69
C TRP A 34 28.37 -52.26 -14.08
N ILE A 35 28.37 -52.39 -12.75
CA ILE A 35 29.01 -53.52 -12.04
C ILE A 35 28.32 -54.85 -12.40
N VAL A 36 26.98 -54.88 -12.41
CA VAL A 36 26.20 -56.11 -12.66
C VAL A 36 26.30 -56.57 -14.11
N TYR A 37 26.16 -55.65 -15.06
CA TYR A 37 26.09 -56.02 -16.48
C TYR A 37 27.45 -56.00 -17.19
N LYS A 38 28.52 -55.50 -16.53
CA LYS A 38 29.91 -55.39 -17.04
C LYS A 38 30.08 -54.71 -18.40
N ASP A 39 29.02 -54.09 -18.93
CA ASP A 39 29.01 -53.35 -20.18
C ASP A 39 28.34 -51.98 -19.95
N PRO A 40 29.11 -50.88 -19.94
CA PRO A 40 28.60 -49.53 -19.70
C PRO A 40 27.72 -49.00 -20.85
N LYS A 41 27.75 -49.63 -22.03
CA LYS A 41 26.97 -49.19 -23.19
C LYS A 41 25.62 -49.89 -23.32
N ARG A 42 25.36 -50.90 -22.48
CA ARG A 42 24.12 -51.66 -22.52
C ARG A 42 22.97 -50.80 -21.98
N VAL A 43 22.03 -50.46 -22.86
CA VAL A 43 20.80 -49.76 -22.50
C VAL A 43 19.99 -50.68 -21.59
N THR A 44 19.88 -50.31 -20.31
CA THR A 44 19.12 -51.05 -19.29
C THR A 44 17.93 -50.22 -18.85
N ALA A 45 16.81 -50.89 -18.54
CA ALA A 45 15.59 -50.20 -18.10
C ALA A 45 15.84 -49.23 -16.92
N PRO A 46 16.61 -49.59 -15.86
CA PRO A 46 16.87 -48.64 -14.77
C PRO A 46 17.77 -47.47 -15.19
N GLY A 47 18.67 -47.66 -16.16
CA GLY A 47 19.50 -46.58 -16.70
C GLY A 47 18.68 -45.56 -17.50
N VAL A 48 17.70 -46.03 -18.29
CA VAL A 48 16.76 -45.16 -19.01
C VAL A 48 15.84 -44.45 -18.02
N SER A 49 15.30 -45.15 -17.01
CA SER A 49 14.49 -44.53 -15.96
C SER A 49 15.25 -43.45 -15.18
N ALA A 50 16.54 -43.66 -14.90
CA ALA A 50 17.40 -42.67 -14.27
C ALA A 50 17.57 -41.40 -15.12
N LEU A 51 17.80 -41.54 -16.43
CA LEU A 51 17.89 -40.41 -17.37
C LEU A 51 16.58 -39.63 -17.48
N VAL A 52 15.44 -40.34 -17.53
CA VAL A 52 14.10 -39.71 -17.52
C VAL A 52 13.88 -38.96 -16.20
N ALA A 53 14.29 -39.53 -15.07
CA ALA A 53 14.17 -38.89 -13.75
C ALA A 53 15.02 -37.60 -13.65
N ILE A 54 16.27 -37.61 -14.14
CA ILE A 54 17.10 -36.40 -14.22
C ILE A 54 16.43 -35.34 -15.09
N SER A 55 15.93 -35.73 -16.27
CA SER A 55 15.32 -34.80 -17.22
C SER A 55 14.04 -34.17 -16.64
N ALA A 56 13.19 -34.97 -16.00
CA ALA A 56 11.99 -34.50 -15.31
C ALA A 56 12.35 -33.56 -14.15
N PHE A 57 13.39 -33.89 -13.37
CA PHE A 57 13.86 -33.03 -12.28
C PHE A 57 14.41 -31.68 -12.78
N MET A 58 15.21 -31.67 -13.86
CA MET A 58 15.70 -30.43 -14.47
C MET A 58 14.56 -29.55 -14.99
N LEU A 59 13.55 -30.16 -15.65
CA LEU A 59 12.37 -29.43 -16.11
C LEU A 59 11.54 -28.87 -14.94
N ALA A 60 11.39 -29.62 -13.85
CA ALA A 60 10.71 -29.16 -12.64
C ALA A 60 11.45 -27.99 -11.99
N LEU A 61 12.78 -28.08 -11.89
CA LEU A 61 13.61 -26.99 -11.35
C LEU A 61 13.54 -25.74 -12.22
N TRP A 62 13.65 -25.90 -13.55
CA TRP A 62 13.51 -24.79 -14.50
C TRP A 62 12.12 -24.14 -14.41
N SER A 63 11.06 -24.95 -14.32
CA SER A 63 9.70 -24.47 -14.14
C SER A 63 9.54 -23.71 -12.82
N ALA A 64 10.10 -24.21 -11.72
CA ALA A 64 10.07 -23.54 -10.43
C ALA A 64 10.79 -22.17 -10.47
N PHE A 65 11.97 -22.09 -11.10
CA PHE A 65 12.68 -20.82 -11.30
C PHE A 65 11.86 -19.83 -12.14
N LYS A 66 11.27 -20.30 -13.25
CA LYS A 66 10.44 -19.47 -14.13
C LYS A 66 9.18 -18.96 -13.42
N VAL A 67 8.51 -19.82 -12.65
CA VAL A 67 7.35 -19.46 -11.82
C VAL A 67 7.75 -18.44 -10.75
N ASN A 68 8.88 -18.61 -10.07
CA ASN A 68 9.36 -17.63 -9.08
C ASN A 68 9.63 -16.27 -9.71
N LYS A 69 10.29 -16.23 -10.89
CA LYS A 69 10.51 -14.99 -11.65
C LYS A 69 9.19 -14.34 -12.06
N TRP A 70 8.22 -15.14 -12.50
CA TRP A 70 6.89 -14.67 -12.88
C TRP A 70 6.11 -14.10 -11.68
N ILE A 71 6.12 -14.79 -10.54
CA ILE A 71 5.49 -14.30 -9.30
C ILE A 71 6.12 -12.98 -8.86
N ASN A 72 7.45 -12.89 -8.83
CA ASN A 72 8.13 -11.65 -8.44
C ASN A 72 7.81 -10.50 -9.41
N SER A 73 7.78 -10.77 -10.72
CA SER A 73 7.35 -9.79 -11.72
C SER A 73 5.93 -9.28 -11.46
N LYS A 74 5.00 -10.19 -11.13
CA LYS A 74 3.60 -9.83 -10.86
C LYS A 74 3.41 -9.09 -9.55
N VAL A 75 4.16 -9.46 -8.52
CA VAL A 75 4.19 -8.72 -7.25
C VAL A 75 4.72 -7.30 -7.48
N ASN A 76 5.81 -7.14 -8.23
CA ASN A 76 6.37 -5.82 -8.53
C ASN A 76 5.41 -4.96 -9.35
N GLU A 77 4.78 -5.51 -10.40
CA GLU A 77 3.76 -4.82 -11.19
C GLU A 77 2.59 -4.35 -10.32
N LYS A 78 2.10 -5.22 -9.41
CA LYS A 78 1.02 -4.85 -8.50
C LYS A 78 1.46 -3.83 -7.46
N SER A 79 2.70 -3.92 -6.98
CA SER A 79 3.28 -2.96 -6.02
C SER A 79 3.41 -1.58 -6.63
N PHE A 80 3.89 -1.51 -7.88
CA PHE A 80 3.92 -0.28 -8.67
C PHE A 80 2.52 0.33 -8.81
N LYS A 81 1.54 -0.47 -9.23
CA LYS A 81 0.15 0.01 -9.33
C LYS A 81 -0.41 0.53 -8.01
N ARG A 82 -0.10 -0.11 -6.88
CA ARG A 82 -0.53 0.36 -5.55
C ARG A 82 0.11 1.69 -5.15
N THR A 83 1.37 1.91 -5.53
CA THR A 83 2.01 3.21 -5.30
C THR A 83 1.47 4.31 -6.20
N GLU A 84 1.10 4.00 -7.45
CA GLU A 84 0.40 4.96 -8.32
C GLU A 84 -0.97 5.34 -7.72
N GLU A 85 -1.78 4.35 -7.36
CA GLU A 85 -3.07 4.56 -6.68
C GLU A 85 -2.92 5.44 -5.42
N PHE A 86 -1.83 5.26 -4.66
CA PHE A 86 -1.54 6.10 -3.49
C PHE A 86 -1.19 7.54 -3.86
N LEU A 87 -0.39 7.76 -4.90
CA LEU A 87 -0.04 9.12 -5.35
C LEU A 87 -1.27 9.86 -5.90
N ASP A 88 -2.16 9.16 -6.59
CA ASP A 88 -3.43 9.71 -7.09
C ASP A 88 -4.35 10.13 -5.93
N GLU A 89 -4.48 9.28 -4.91
CA GLU A 89 -5.27 9.61 -3.72
C GLU A 89 -4.61 10.70 -2.87
N LEU A 90 -3.27 10.77 -2.81
CA LEU A 90 -2.55 11.87 -2.16
C LEU A 90 -2.79 13.20 -2.89
N SER A 91 -2.81 13.19 -4.22
CA SER A 91 -3.14 14.36 -5.04
C SER A 91 -4.59 14.81 -4.82
N SER A 92 -5.51 13.84 -4.74
CA SER A 92 -6.91 14.09 -4.40
C SER A 92 -7.08 14.67 -2.99
N LEU A 93 -6.29 14.19 -2.03
CA LEU A 93 -6.24 14.73 -0.67
C LEU A 93 -5.75 16.19 -0.68
N TYR A 94 -4.73 16.51 -1.47
CA TYR A 94 -4.22 17.88 -1.61
C TYR A 94 -5.29 18.84 -2.15
N LEU A 95 -6.01 18.42 -3.21
CA LEU A 95 -7.14 19.17 -3.74
C LEU A 95 -8.25 19.34 -2.69
N GLY A 96 -8.58 18.27 -1.97
CA GLY A 96 -9.59 18.30 -0.90
C GLY A 96 -9.22 19.26 0.23
N LEU A 97 -7.94 19.33 0.60
CA LEU A 97 -7.42 20.29 1.58
C LEU A 97 -7.54 21.74 1.08
N ALA A 98 -7.25 22.01 -0.19
CA ALA A 98 -7.39 23.34 -0.77
C ALA A 98 -8.86 23.79 -0.85
N LYS A 99 -9.77 22.92 -1.28
CA LYS A 99 -11.22 23.15 -1.26
C LYS A 99 -11.72 23.43 0.17
N LEU A 100 -11.26 22.62 1.12
CA LEU A 100 -11.60 22.79 2.53
C LEU A 100 -11.08 24.13 3.07
N TYR A 101 -9.86 24.54 2.73
CA TYR A 101 -9.33 25.85 3.11
C TYR A 101 -10.25 26.97 2.63
N SER A 102 -10.57 26.98 1.34
CA SER A 102 -11.40 28.02 0.71
C SER A 102 -12.77 28.16 1.38
N VAL A 103 -13.48 27.04 1.59
CA VAL A 103 -14.83 27.12 2.19
C VAL A 103 -14.81 27.50 3.67
N ILE A 104 -13.78 27.08 4.42
CA ILE A 104 -13.62 27.41 5.83
C ILE A 104 -13.26 28.90 6.01
N GLU A 105 -12.47 29.46 5.09
CA GLU A 105 -12.19 30.89 5.01
C GLU A 105 -13.47 31.70 4.75
N GLN A 106 -14.29 31.28 3.78
CA GLN A 106 -15.58 31.91 3.51
C GLN A 106 -16.52 31.88 4.71
N ILE A 107 -16.60 30.76 5.45
CA ILE A 107 -17.39 30.68 6.69
C ILE A 107 -16.89 31.69 7.73
N LYS A 108 -15.57 31.80 7.90
CA LYS A 108 -14.96 32.72 8.88
C LYS A 108 -15.29 34.18 8.56
N ASP A 109 -15.30 34.54 7.28
CA ASP A 109 -15.48 35.94 6.85
C ASP A 109 -16.96 36.34 6.71
N THR A 110 -17.87 35.37 6.67
CA THR A 110 -19.31 35.60 6.53
C THR A 110 -19.99 35.78 7.90
N LYS A 111 -20.43 37.01 8.22
CA LYS A 111 -21.07 37.35 9.51
C LYS A 111 -22.29 36.48 9.87
N ASN A 112 -23.13 36.13 8.88
CA ASN A 112 -24.37 35.38 9.06
C ASN A 112 -24.36 34.04 8.30
N PHE A 113 -23.23 33.34 8.28
CA PHE A 113 -23.09 32.09 7.52
C PHE A 113 -24.14 31.02 7.89
N ALA A 114 -24.69 31.06 9.11
CA ALA A 114 -25.72 30.13 9.57
C ALA A 114 -27.02 30.18 8.74
N ASN A 115 -27.31 31.31 8.10
CA ASN A 115 -28.47 31.46 7.22
C ASN A 115 -28.16 31.08 5.77
N ASP A 116 -26.87 30.92 5.43
CA ASP A 116 -26.43 30.57 4.08
C ASP A 116 -26.40 29.05 3.91
N LYS A 117 -27.55 28.51 3.51
CA LYS A 117 -27.70 27.07 3.27
C LYS A 117 -26.77 26.55 2.18
N ILE A 118 -26.43 27.37 1.20
CA ILE A 118 -25.56 26.98 0.09
C ILE A 118 -24.14 26.82 0.62
N LEU A 119 -23.62 27.83 1.32
CA LEU A 119 -22.28 27.79 1.92
C LEU A 119 -22.12 26.62 2.89
N LEU A 120 -23.12 26.40 3.76
CA LEU A 120 -23.12 25.27 4.70
C LEU A 120 -23.16 23.90 3.98
N GLY A 121 -23.95 23.79 2.90
CA GLY A 121 -23.98 22.60 2.05
C GLY A 121 -22.63 22.33 1.39
N THR A 122 -22.03 23.35 0.76
CA THR A 122 -20.70 23.24 0.15
C THR A 122 -19.63 22.86 1.16
N ALA A 123 -19.66 23.44 2.37
CA ALA A 123 -18.71 23.11 3.43
C ALA A 123 -18.84 21.65 3.87
N LYS A 124 -20.07 21.16 4.02
CA LYS A 124 -20.34 19.75 4.32
C LYS A 124 -19.79 18.82 3.24
N ASP A 125 -20.05 19.13 1.97
CA ASP A 125 -19.57 18.32 0.86
C ASP A 125 -18.04 18.26 0.81
N TYR A 126 -17.36 19.41 0.95
CA TYR A 126 -15.90 19.47 0.93
C TYR A 126 -15.26 18.80 2.16
N ILE A 127 -15.86 18.92 3.35
CA ILE A 127 -15.41 18.17 4.52
C ILE A 127 -15.53 16.66 4.26
N ASN A 128 -16.65 16.19 3.70
CA ASN A 128 -16.84 14.78 3.41
C ASN A 128 -15.89 14.27 2.31
N GLU A 129 -15.65 15.06 1.27
CA GLU A 129 -14.66 14.75 0.22
C GLU A 129 -13.27 14.56 0.84
N TYR A 130 -12.81 15.52 1.66
CA TYR A 130 -11.56 15.43 2.41
C TYR A 130 -11.50 14.18 3.30
N LEU A 131 -12.57 13.90 4.06
CA LEU A 131 -12.64 12.73 4.95
C LEU A 131 -12.59 11.40 4.19
N ASN A 132 -13.10 11.35 2.97
CA ASN A 132 -13.01 10.17 2.14
C ASN A 132 -11.58 9.99 1.59
N SER A 133 -10.96 11.06 1.08
CA SER A 133 -9.59 11.00 0.54
C SER A 133 -8.57 10.59 1.59
N ILE A 134 -8.67 11.11 2.81
CA ILE A 134 -7.75 10.72 3.89
C ILE A 134 -7.89 9.24 4.23
N VAL A 135 -9.13 8.72 4.36
CA VAL A 135 -9.36 7.31 4.67
C VAL A 135 -8.76 6.41 3.59
N LYS A 136 -8.99 6.73 2.31
CA LYS A 136 -8.42 5.98 1.19
C LYS A 136 -6.89 6.00 1.19
N THR A 137 -6.29 7.18 1.39
CA THR A 137 -4.83 7.36 1.47
C THR A 137 -4.24 6.52 2.61
N THR A 138 -4.84 6.57 3.80
CA THR A 138 -4.40 5.78 4.96
C THR A 138 -4.51 4.28 4.70
N VAL A 139 -5.61 3.82 4.10
CA VAL A 139 -5.81 2.39 3.77
C VAL A 139 -4.76 1.91 2.75
N LEU A 140 -4.46 2.71 1.73
CA LEU A 140 -3.42 2.38 0.75
C LEU A 140 -2.05 2.30 1.40
N TYR A 141 -1.69 3.28 2.24
CA TYR A 141 -0.44 3.27 3.01
C TYR A 141 -0.30 2.01 3.88
N MET A 142 -1.34 1.67 4.65
CA MET A 142 -1.34 0.46 5.49
C MET A 142 -1.20 -0.82 4.64
N SER A 143 -1.68 -0.80 3.39
CA SER A 143 -1.57 -1.94 2.48
C SER A 143 -0.16 -2.18 1.95
N PHE A 144 0.75 -1.20 2.00
CA PHE A 144 2.10 -1.29 1.42
C PHE A 144 2.90 -2.48 1.94
N SER A 145 2.76 -2.78 3.23
CA SER A 145 3.38 -3.94 3.89
C SER A 145 3.00 -5.29 3.25
N HIS A 146 1.82 -5.40 2.62
CA HIS A 146 1.36 -6.61 1.94
C HIS A 146 2.08 -6.84 0.60
N TRP A 147 2.52 -5.75 -0.02
CA TRP A 147 3.13 -5.72 -1.35
C TRP A 147 4.66 -5.57 -1.30
N ASN A 148 5.26 -5.52 -0.10
CA ASN A 148 6.69 -5.26 0.12
C ASN A 148 7.15 -3.87 -0.36
N ILE A 149 6.22 -2.94 -0.50
CA ILE A 149 6.55 -1.55 -0.79
C ILE A 149 7.19 -0.95 0.46
N LYS A 150 8.40 -0.40 0.31
CA LYS A 150 9.04 0.40 1.35
C LYS A 150 8.86 1.86 1.03
N PHE A 151 8.45 2.61 2.04
CA PHE A 151 8.24 4.04 1.94
C PHE A 151 9.45 4.77 2.53
N LYS A 152 10.31 5.34 1.67
CA LYS A 152 11.59 5.93 2.09
C LYS A 152 11.42 7.14 3.02
N LYS A 153 10.27 7.79 2.96
CA LYS A 153 9.95 9.02 3.70
C LYS A 153 8.94 8.76 4.82
N GLU A 154 9.00 7.59 5.45
CA GLU A 154 8.06 7.15 6.50
C GLU A 154 7.89 8.19 7.61
N ILE A 155 8.99 8.68 8.20
CA ILE A 155 8.95 9.71 9.25
C ILE A 155 8.23 10.99 8.79
N HIS A 156 8.45 11.40 7.54
CA HIS A 156 7.81 12.61 6.99
C HIS A 156 6.31 12.38 6.80
N PHE A 157 5.91 11.19 6.34
CA PHE A 157 4.50 10.85 6.19
C PHE A 157 3.79 10.61 7.53
N GLU A 158 4.46 10.06 8.54
CA GLU A 158 3.93 10.00 9.91
C GLU A 158 3.65 11.40 10.47
N ALA A 159 4.52 12.38 10.17
CA ALA A 159 4.28 13.77 10.56
C ALA A 159 3.06 14.37 9.85
N ILE A 160 2.87 14.07 8.56
CA ILE A 160 1.68 14.43 7.78
C ILE A 160 0.43 13.79 8.39
N ASP A 161 0.44 12.47 8.60
CA ASP A 161 -0.68 11.71 9.16
C ASP A 161 -1.10 12.26 10.53
N SER A 162 -0.13 12.52 11.42
CA SER A 162 -0.39 13.14 12.73
C SER A 162 -1.10 14.50 12.63
N ARG A 163 -0.74 15.33 11.64
CA ARG A 163 -1.41 16.62 11.41
C ARG A 163 -2.79 16.43 10.77
N LEU A 164 -2.91 15.53 9.82
CA LEU A 164 -4.19 15.17 9.18
C LEU A 164 -5.22 14.64 10.19
N VAL A 165 -4.80 13.84 11.18
CA VAL A 165 -5.67 13.40 12.29
C VAL A 165 -6.25 14.58 13.06
N LYS A 166 -5.43 15.61 13.33
CA LYS A 166 -5.88 16.84 14.02
C LYS A 166 -6.86 17.64 13.15
N ILE A 167 -6.59 17.77 11.85
CA ILE A 167 -7.49 18.42 10.88
C ILE A 167 -8.83 17.68 10.87
N THR A 168 -8.82 16.36 10.71
CA THR A 168 -9.99 15.48 10.72
C THR A 168 -10.84 15.65 11.97
N LYS A 169 -10.22 15.67 13.15
CA LYS A 169 -10.96 15.88 14.41
C LYS A 169 -11.69 17.22 14.42
N THR A 170 -11.05 18.28 13.94
CA THR A 170 -11.66 19.61 13.89
C THR A 170 -12.73 19.73 12.80
N ALA A 171 -12.47 19.20 11.61
CA ALA A 171 -13.42 19.18 10.50
C ALA A 171 -14.71 18.43 10.87
N ARG A 172 -14.60 17.29 11.55
CA ARG A 172 -15.77 16.53 12.05
C ARG A 172 -16.62 17.31 13.04
N VAL A 173 -15.99 18.09 13.93
CA VAL A 173 -16.73 18.97 14.85
C VAL A 173 -17.48 20.04 14.07
N ILE A 174 -16.84 20.68 13.08
CA ILE A 174 -17.51 21.67 12.23
C ILE A 174 -18.70 21.03 11.52
N LEU A 175 -18.50 19.89 10.86
CA LEU A 175 -19.55 19.13 10.18
C LEU A 175 -20.75 18.84 11.09
N PHE A 176 -20.50 18.36 12.30
CA PHE A 176 -21.55 18.10 13.30
C PHE A 176 -22.37 19.37 13.64
N ASN A 177 -21.70 20.51 13.82
CA ASN A 177 -22.41 21.77 14.12
C ASN A 177 -23.17 22.29 12.89
N ILE A 178 -22.64 22.09 11.67
CA ILE A 178 -23.35 22.41 10.43
C ILE A 178 -24.64 21.60 10.33
N ASP A 179 -24.57 20.29 10.58
CA ASP A 179 -25.74 19.41 10.56
C ASP A 179 -26.81 19.86 11.57
N ASN A 180 -26.40 20.23 12.80
CA ASN A 180 -27.32 20.76 13.81
C ASN A 180 -28.03 22.05 13.38
N ILE A 181 -27.29 23.00 12.80
CA ILE A 181 -27.86 24.26 12.29
C ILE A 181 -28.89 23.98 11.20
N GLN A 182 -28.57 23.09 10.25
CA GLN A 182 -29.48 22.74 9.15
C GLN A 182 -30.74 22.00 9.63
N GLN A 183 -30.66 21.30 10.77
CA GLN A 183 -31.80 20.63 11.41
C GLN A 183 -32.63 21.55 12.31
N GLY A 184 -32.27 22.83 12.45
CA GLY A 184 -33.03 23.82 13.22
C GLY A 184 -32.77 23.79 14.74
N ALA A 185 -31.61 23.30 15.18
CA ALA A 185 -31.18 23.40 16.58
C ALA A 185 -30.93 24.86 17.01
N ASP A 186 -30.71 25.11 18.31
CA ASP A 186 -30.29 26.43 18.80
C ASP A 186 -28.96 26.83 18.15
N ASN A 187 -29.01 27.79 17.23
CA ASN A 187 -27.86 28.14 16.41
C ASN A 187 -26.75 28.87 17.21
N SER A 188 -27.04 29.41 18.40
CA SER A 188 -26.11 30.31 19.10
C SER A 188 -24.80 29.64 19.53
N LYS A 189 -24.90 28.44 20.10
CA LYS A 189 -23.75 27.64 20.56
C LYS A 189 -22.98 27.04 19.39
N GLU A 190 -23.68 26.56 18.39
CA GLU A 190 -23.17 25.93 17.18
C GLU A 190 -22.36 26.94 16.36
N ILE A 191 -22.90 28.15 16.16
CA ILE A 191 -22.20 29.26 15.50
C ILE A 191 -20.90 29.61 16.24
N LYS A 192 -20.96 29.71 17.57
CA LYS A 192 -19.77 30.01 18.39
C LYS A 192 -18.71 28.93 18.25
N ASN A 193 -19.12 27.66 18.23
CA ASN A 193 -18.22 26.52 18.02
C ASN A 193 -17.59 26.56 16.63
N ILE A 194 -18.37 26.76 15.57
CA ILE A 194 -17.86 26.84 14.20
C ILE A 194 -16.83 27.96 14.10
N ASN A 195 -17.15 29.18 14.58
CA ASN A 195 -16.23 30.32 14.54
C ASN A 195 -14.89 30.08 15.26
N LEU A 196 -14.90 29.35 16.38
CA LEU A 196 -13.68 28.98 17.08
C LEU A 196 -12.88 27.93 16.31
N ARG A 197 -13.57 26.96 15.72
CA ARG A 197 -12.95 25.81 15.04
C ARG A 197 -12.46 26.16 13.64
N THR A 198 -13.08 27.08 12.93
CA THR A 198 -12.62 27.56 11.61
C THR A 198 -11.24 28.21 11.72
N LYS A 199 -11.04 29.13 12.69
CA LYS A 199 -9.72 29.73 12.97
C LYS A 199 -8.65 28.68 13.27
N LEU A 200 -8.97 27.70 14.11
CA LEU A 200 -8.07 26.61 14.45
C LEU A 200 -7.77 25.70 13.24
N LEU A 201 -8.76 25.49 12.37
CA LEU A 201 -8.64 24.64 11.20
C LEU A 201 -7.75 25.30 10.14
N LEU A 202 -7.96 26.58 9.84
CA LEU A 202 -7.14 27.34 8.88
C LEU A 202 -5.64 27.26 9.23
N GLY A 203 -5.26 27.56 10.47
CA GLY A 203 -3.85 27.46 10.86
C GLY A 203 -3.26 26.04 10.80
N ARG A 204 -4.10 24.99 10.84
CA ARG A 204 -3.65 23.61 10.62
C ARG A 204 -3.53 23.27 9.14
N LEU A 205 -4.41 23.82 8.31
CA LEU A 205 -4.38 23.68 6.86
C LEU A 205 -3.14 24.37 6.26
N ASP A 206 -2.78 25.55 6.75
CA ASP A 206 -1.52 26.23 6.38
C ASP A 206 -0.29 25.39 6.75
N GLY A 207 -0.36 24.70 7.89
CA GLY A 207 0.73 23.84 8.33
C GLY A 207 0.88 22.58 7.49
N ILE A 208 -0.22 21.97 7.03
CA ILE A 208 -0.14 20.70 6.29
C ILE A 208 0.33 20.90 4.84
N SER A 209 -0.03 22.01 4.19
CA SER A 209 0.42 22.30 2.82
C SER A 209 1.93 22.28 2.71
N LEU A 210 2.63 22.95 3.64
CA LEU A 210 4.10 22.96 3.71
C LEU A 210 4.73 21.57 3.87
N LEU A 211 4.03 20.62 4.50
CA LEU A 211 4.53 19.24 4.63
C LEU A 211 4.23 18.40 3.38
N LEU A 212 3.19 18.73 2.63
CA LEU A 212 2.77 18.02 1.43
C LEU A 212 3.54 18.48 0.19
N ASP A 213 4.01 19.72 0.13
CA ASP A 213 4.79 20.27 -1.00
C ASP A 213 5.96 19.38 -1.46
N PRO A 214 6.77 18.79 -0.55
CA PRO A 214 7.85 17.88 -0.97
C PRO A 214 7.33 16.65 -1.72
N PHE A 215 6.15 16.12 -1.39
CA PHE A 215 5.58 14.96 -2.08
C PHE A 215 5.15 15.24 -3.51
N ILE A 216 4.90 16.51 -3.85
CA ILE A 216 4.59 16.94 -5.22
C ILE A 216 5.87 17.03 -6.05
N THR A 217 7.02 17.28 -5.42
CA THR A 217 8.30 17.50 -6.11
C THR A 217 9.21 16.28 -6.15
N PHE A 218 9.05 15.34 -5.23
CA PHE A 218 9.85 14.11 -5.20
C PHE A 218 9.56 13.21 -6.40
N LYS A 219 10.63 12.62 -6.94
CA LYS A 219 10.53 11.57 -7.95
C LYS A 219 10.07 10.26 -7.30
N TYR A 220 9.44 9.39 -8.09
CA TYR A 220 8.96 8.09 -7.64
C TYR A 220 10.00 7.28 -6.84
N ASN A 221 11.24 7.18 -7.35
CA ASN A 221 12.33 6.44 -6.71
C ASN A 221 12.87 7.08 -5.43
N GLU A 222 12.49 8.33 -5.14
CA GLU A 222 12.83 9.04 -3.89
C GLU A 222 11.80 8.76 -2.79
N ILE A 223 10.60 8.32 -3.18
CA ILE A 223 9.47 8.01 -2.29
C ILE A 223 9.40 6.51 -2.00
N PHE A 224 9.56 5.66 -3.02
CA PHE A 224 9.34 4.21 -2.93
C PHE A 224 10.60 3.38 -3.20
N ASP A 225 10.65 2.19 -2.61
CA ASP A 225 11.60 1.10 -2.88
C ASP A 225 10.85 -0.24 -2.91
N HIS A 226 11.20 -1.14 -3.84
CA HIS A 226 10.52 -2.43 -4.08
C HIS A 226 11.52 -3.60 -4.11
#